data_AF-A0A7S4KIQ7-F1
#
_entry.id   AF-A0A7S4KIQ7-F1
#
_cell.length_a   1.000
_cell.length_b   1.000
_cell.length_c   1.000
_cell.angle_alpha   90.00
_cell.angle_beta   90.00
_cell.angle_gamma   90.00
#
_symmetry.space_group_name_H-M   'P 1'
#
loop_
_entity.id
_entity.type
_entity.pdbx_description
1 polymer ?
#
loop_
_entity_poly.entity_id
_entity_poly.type
_entity_poly.pdbx_seq_one_letter_code
_entity_poly.pdbx_strand_id
1 'polypeptide(L)'
;WTIFSCESTPCAEICKDPSGLRGRTLEFTVQLRAMYIASTVFVFFQPFACVGAVVTARLGFQSLPKTLFASLFHVVGVWEILLIFIGNFDRIGTRIASFFWGTGDFTFGLVIELQERYMMTVLPFYCAWTGIGGSASSSNLYRNPVSEDQFGYSNFILMITALYFHAGRRFHLFKASRNIKIEQRKYNDLWNSLCSNEENRQALQRISELVALHRVPNRVIQSRVHDPSCLLETWSLPLDWMKRRNSRSALSKKGVWKMSQDTKVESLDQLYAQAVFVEPIFRKKVQDFAAASRGSFPSSLLALDGRLECIIWKDAMEDENLAQQVRWAPIKSVDRAIEKLVRSYNNDVSRLFDVVRQCIVFE
;
A
#
# COMPACT_ATOMS: atom_id res chain seq x y z
N TRP A 1 -18.98 41.26 18.69
CA TRP A 1 -19.83 40.06 18.79
C TRP A 1 -19.90 39.55 20.24
N THR A 2 -20.09 40.44 21.21
CA THR A 2 -20.30 40.05 22.61
C THR A 2 -21.41 40.95 23.16
N ILE A 3 -22.61 40.39 23.28
CA ILE A 3 -23.72 41.00 24.00
C ILE A 3 -23.71 40.32 25.37
N PHE A 4 -23.34 41.06 26.40
CA PHE A 4 -23.54 40.63 27.78
C PHE A 4 -24.97 40.98 28.17
N SER A 5 -25.78 39.98 28.51
CA SER A 5 -27.12 40.18 29.06
C SER A 5 -27.25 39.43 30.36
N CYS A 6 -27.74 40.12 31.40
CA CYS A 6 -28.06 39.50 32.67
C CYS A 6 -29.16 38.44 32.58
N GLU A 7 -29.96 38.48 31.51
CA GLU A 7 -30.93 37.44 31.19
C GLU A 7 -30.24 36.12 30.80
N SER A 8 -29.12 36.21 30.06
CA SER A 8 -28.35 35.03 29.61
C SER A 8 -27.36 34.50 30.65
N THR A 9 -26.96 35.33 31.62
CA THR A 9 -26.00 34.96 32.69
C THR A 9 -26.47 35.46 34.06
N PRO A 10 -27.60 34.94 34.59
CA PRO A 10 -28.23 35.44 35.82
C PRO A 10 -27.39 35.20 37.08
N CYS A 11 -26.42 34.29 37.01
CA CYS A 11 -25.53 33.97 38.13
C CYS A 11 -24.37 34.95 38.32
N ALA A 12 -24.08 35.81 37.33
CA ALA A 12 -22.98 36.76 37.40
C ALA A 12 -23.21 37.81 38.51
N GLU A 13 -22.21 38.07 39.34
CA GLU A 13 -22.32 39.01 40.48
C GLU A 13 -22.78 40.42 40.06
N ILE A 14 -22.37 40.86 38.87
CA ILE A 14 -22.77 42.15 38.28
C ILE A 14 -24.29 42.28 38.06
N CYS A 15 -24.99 41.15 37.89
CA CYS A 15 -26.43 41.11 37.68
C CYS A 15 -27.21 41.02 39.00
N LYS A 16 -26.53 40.76 40.13
CA LYS A 16 -27.14 40.60 41.45
C LYS A 16 -27.04 41.86 42.31
N ASP A 17 -25.92 42.59 42.27
CA ASP A 17 -25.76 43.85 43.00
C ASP A 17 -24.90 44.87 42.22
N PRO A 18 -25.53 45.70 41.36
CA PRO A 18 -24.83 46.69 40.54
C PRO A 18 -24.23 47.85 41.37
N SER A 19 -24.72 48.07 42.59
CA SER A 19 -24.30 49.15 43.48
C SER A 19 -22.94 48.89 44.14
N GLY A 20 -22.67 47.64 44.52
CA GLY A 20 -21.42 47.23 45.20
C GLY A 20 -20.17 47.19 44.31
N LEU A 21 -20.33 47.37 43.00
CA LEU A 21 -19.27 47.24 41.99
C LEU A 21 -18.78 48.58 41.43
N ARG A 22 -19.29 49.71 41.94
CA ARG A 22 -18.93 51.05 41.47
C ARG A 22 -17.44 51.33 41.72
N GLY A 23 -16.66 51.50 40.64
CA GLY A 23 -15.22 51.77 40.70
C GLY A 23 -14.32 50.53 40.65
N ARG A 24 -14.86 49.33 40.50
CA ARG A 24 -14.06 48.12 40.25
C ARG A 24 -13.87 47.87 38.76
N THR A 25 -12.65 47.50 38.37
CA THR A 25 -12.36 47.02 37.02
C THR A 25 -12.93 45.61 36.87
N LEU A 26 -13.82 45.44 35.89
CA LEU A 26 -14.39 44.16 35.53
C LEU A 26 -13.65 43.59 34.33
N GLU A 27 -12.98 42.46 34.54
CA GLU A 27 -12.36 41.72 33.45
C GLU A 27 -13.36 40.70 32.90
N PHE A 28 -13.71 40.84 31.63
CA PHE A 28 -14.53 39.86 30.92
C PHE A 28 -13.60 38.98 30.08
N THR A 29 -13.54 37.69 30.40
CA THR A 29 -12.84 36.72 29.56
C THR A 29 -13.68 36.45 28.33
N VAL A 30 -13.38 37.13 27.23
CA VAL A 30 -14.03 36.88 25.94
C VAL A 30 -13.54 35.54 25.41
N GLN A 31 -14.27 34.46 25.71
CA GLN A 31 -14.01 33.16 25.10
C GLN A 31 -14.38 33.25 23.61
N LEU A 32 -13.38 33.10 22.73
CA LEU A 32 -13.63 33.02 21.29
C LEU A 32 -14.55 31.82 20.99
N ARG A 33 -15.79 32.09 20.56
CA ARG A 33 -16.72 31.08 20.02
C ARG A 33 -16.12 30.22 18.90
N ALA A 34 -15.04 30.69 18.26
CA ALA A 34 -14.31 29.97 17.22
C ALA A 34 -13.85 28.58 17.67
N MET A 35 -13.44 28.41 18.94
CA MET A 35 -13.00 27.12 19.48
C MET A 35 -14.15 26.10 19.52
N TYR A 36 -15.30 26.53 20.04
CA TYR A 36 -16.50 25.71 20.11
C TYR A 36 -17.00 25.33 18.71
N ILE A 37 -17.08 26.31 17.80
CA ILE A 37 -17.49 26.10 16.41
C ILE A 37 -16.56 25.10 15.72
N ALA A 38 -15.23 25.25 15.88
CA ALA A 38 -14.27 24.34 15.27
C ALA A 38 -14.38 22.92 15.84
N SER A 39 -14.48 22.76 17.16
CA SER A 39 -14.71 21.45 17.77
C SER A 39 -16.00 20.80 17.25
N THR A 40 -17.10 21.56 17.10
CA THR A 40 -18.34 21.07 16.49
C THR A 40 -18.12 20.64 15.04
N VAL A 41 -17.39 21.42 14.23
CA VAL A 41 -17.05 21.07 12.84
C VAL A 41 -16.25 19.76 12.79
N PHE A 42 -15.27 19.57 13.66
CA PHE A 42 -14.45 18.35 13.67
C PHE A 42 -15.23 17.09 14.05
N VAL A 43 -16.19 17.20 14.97
CA VAL A 43 -17.08 16.08 15.36
C VAL A 43 -17.87 15.56 14.16
N PHE A 44 -18.25 16.41 13.21
CA PHE A 44 -18.94 15.98 12.00
C PHE A 44 -17.95 15.61 10.88
N PHE A 45 -16.89 16.38 10.70
CA PHE A 45 -15.89 16.17 9.65
C PHE A 45 -15.26 14.77 9.71
N GLN A 46 -14.86 14.31 10.90
CA GLN A 46 -14.18 13.03 11.06
C GLN A 46 -15.03 11.82 10.59
N PRO A 47 -16.29 11.65 11.03
CA PRO A 47 -17.18 10.64 10.48
C PRO A 47 -17.39 10.75 8.97
N PHE A 48 -17.59 11.98 8.44
CA PHE A 48 -17.80 12.19 7.02
C PHE A 48 -16.56 11.80 6.19
N ALA A 49 -15.37 12.15 6.63
CA ALA A 49 -14.13 11.77 5.96
C ALA A 49 -13.87 10.26 6.04
N CYS A 50 -14.14 9.61 7.17
CA CYS A 50 -14.07 8.15 7.30
C CYS A 50 -15.02 7.41 6.35
N VAL A 51 -16.31 7.76 6.39
CA VAL A 51 -17.34 7.13 5.54
C VAL A 51 -17.08 7.47 4.06
N GLY A 52 -16.74 8.73 3.78
CA GLY A 52 -16.38 9.19 2.45
C GLY A 52 -15.18 8.43 1.88
N ALA A 53 -14.15 8.15 2.68
CA ALA A 53 -13.01 7.35 2.23
C ALA A 53 -13.44 5.93 1.82
N VAL A 54 -14.29 5.27 2.62
CA VAL A 54 -14.78 3.93 2.29
C VAL A 54 -15.65 3.93 1.02
N VAL A 55 -16.60 4.87 0.93
CA VAL A 55 -17.49 4.98 -0.23
C VAL A 55 -16.71 5.26 -1.50
N THR A 56 -15.78 6.22 -1.47
CA THR A 56 -14.97 6.58 -2.65
C THR A 56 -14.04 5.45 -3.06
N ALA A 57 -13.52 4.66 -2.11
CA ALA A 57 -12.72 3.48 -2.41
C ALA A 57 -13.55 2.40 -3.12
N ARG A 58 -14.80 2.19 -2.67
CA ARG A 58 -15.74 1.25 -3.30
C ARG A 58 -16.19 1.70 -4.69
N LEU A 59 -16.21 3.00 -4.96
CA LEU A 59 -16.50 3.57 -6.28
C LEU A 59 -15.29 3.53 -7.23
N GLY A 60 -14.14 3.01 -6.81
CA GLY A 60 -12.95 2.83 -7.65
C GLY A 60 -12.04 4.06 -7.76
N PHE A 61 -12.28 5.11 -6.96
CA PHE A 61 -11.32 6.23 -6.88
C PHE A 61 -10.08 5.79 -6.11
N GLN A 62 -8.89 5.99 -6.67
CA GLN A 62 -7.63 5.55 -6.06
C GLN A 62 -7.01 6.59 -5.11
N SER A 63 -7.07 7.88 -5.48
CA SER A 63 -6.43 8.96 -4.70
C SER A 63 -7.35 9.59 -3.66
N LEU A 64 -8.65 9.70 -3.95
CA LEU A 64 -9.62 10.38 -3.10
C LEU A 64 -9.81 9.73 -1.73
N PRO A 65 -9.88 8.39 -1.60
CA PRO A 65 -10.01 7.74 -0.28
C PRO A 65 -8.84 8.04 0.63
N LYS A 66 -7.65 8.04 0.03
CA LYS A 66 -6.39 8.31 0.72
C LYS A 66 -6.35 9.74 1.22
N THR A 67 -6.69 10.72 0.39
CA THR A 67 -6.75 12.13 0.82
C THR A 67 -7.79 12.34 1.91
N LEU A 68 -8.97 11.73 1.78
CA LEU A 68 -10.02 11.80 2.81
C LEU A 68 -9.55 11.18 4.13
N PHE A 69 -8.93 10.01 4.09
CA PHE A 69 -8.39 9.37 5.30
C PHE A 69 -7.22 10.16 5.91
N ALA A 70 -6.28 10.67 5.09
CA ALA A 70 -5.17 11.50 5.56
C ALA A 70 -5.63 12.82 6.19
N SER A 71 -6.74 13.37 5.69
CA SER A 71 -7.30 14.63 6.18
C SER A 71 -7.79 14.57 7.63
N LEU A 72 -8.15 13.37 8.10
CA LEU A 72 -8.47 13.12 9.52
C LEU A 72 -7.33 13.49 10.46
N PHE A 73 -6.08 13.40 9.97
CA PHE A 73 -4.88 13.68 10.74
C PHE A 73 -4.34 15.07 10.41
N HIS A 74 -4.07 15.41 9.14
CA HIS A 74 -3.41 16.69 8.87
C HIS A 74 -4.29 17.92 9.12
N VAL A 75 -5.62 17.85 8.90
CA VAL A 75 -6.51 19.01 9.17
C VAL A 75 -6.62 19.25 10.67
N VAL A 76 -6.76 18.18 11.45
CA VAL A 76 -6.76 18.22 12.92
C VAL A 76 -5.40 18.72 13.43
N GLY A 77 -4.30 18.19 12.90
CA GLY A 77 -2.95 18.60 13.29
C GLY A 77 -2.66 20.08 12.99
N VAL A 78 -3.05 20.59 11.81
CA VAL A 78 -2.95 22.02 11.49
C VAL A 78 -3.77 22.86 12.45
N TRP A 79 -4.99 22.42 12.76
CA TRP A 79 -5.84 23.12 13.71
C TRP A 79 -5.21 23.20 15.09
N GLU A 80 -4.73 22.08 15.64
CA GLU A 80 -4.08 22.07 16.95
C GLU A 80 -2.80 22.90 17.00
N ILE A 81 -2.01 22.90 15.92
CA ILE A 81 -0.85 23.79 15.79
C ILE A 81 -1.30 25.26 15.82
N LEU A 82 -2.38 25.63 15.11
CA LEU A 82 -2.93 26.99 15.16
C LEU A 82 -3.41 27.36 16.57
N LEU A 83 -3.94 26.42 17.34
CA LEU A 83 -4.34 26.67 18.73
C LEU A 83 -3.16 27.09 19.59
N ILE A 84 -1.96 26.55 19.36
CA ILE A 84 -0.77 26.94 20.12
C ILE A 84 -0.49 28.44 19.98
N PHE A 85 -0.72 29.00 18.80
CA PHE A 85 -0.44 30.40 18.48
C PHE A 85 -1.58 31.36 18.84
N ILE A 86 -2.84 30.91 18.71
CA ILE A 86 -4.04 31.76 18.86
C ILE A 86 -4.70 31.57 20.24
N GLY A 87 -4.48 30.42 20.88
CA GLY A 87 -5.11 30.03 22.13
C GLY A 87 -4.54 30.75 23.34
N ASN A 88 -5.41 31.43 24.08
CA ASN A 88 -5.11 31.92 25.42
C ASN A 88 -5.19 30.75 26.42
N PHE A 89 -4.19 29.88 26.41
CA PHE A 89 -4.08 28.80 27.39
C PHE A 89 -3.46 29.32 28.67
N ASP A 90 -4.20 29.22 29.77
CA ASP A 90 -3.75 29.59 31.13
C ASP A 90 -2.65 28.66 31.67
N ARG A 91 -2.51 27.46 31.09
CA ARG A 91 -1.53 26.45 31.51
C ARG A 91 -0.55 26.13 30.39
N ILE A 92 0.74 26.28 30.69
CA ILE A 92 1.85 25.90 29.79
C ILE A 92 1.75 24.42 29.36
N GLY A 93 1.34 23.53 30.26
CA GLY A 93 1.16 22.10 29.96
C GLY A 93 0.17 21.82 28.82
N THR A 94 -0.90 22.61 28.71
CA THR A 94 -1.89 22.46 27.63
C THR A 94 -1.31 22.87 26.28
N ARG A 95 -0.48 23.92 26.23
CA ARG A 95 0.23 24.31 24.99
C ARG A 95 1.19 23.24 24.50
N ILE A 96 1.94 22.64 25.43
CA ILE A 96 2.88 21.57 25.11
C ILE A 96 2.14 20.30 24.67
N ALA A 97 1.00 19.97 25.30
CA ALA A 97 0.16 18.86 24.86
C ALA A 97 -0.36 19.07 23.42
N SER A 98 -0.89 20.25 23.09
CA SER A 98 -1.31 20.59 21.73
C SER A 98 -0.15 20.57 20.72
N PHE A 99 1.10 20.81 21.16
CA PHE A 99 2.27 20.64 20.31
C PHE A 99 2.50 19.17 19.96
N PHE A 100 2.48 18.25 20.94
CA PHE A 100 2.69 16.82 20.68
C PHE A 100 1.61 16.23 19.78
N TRP A 101 0.34 16.51 20.07
CA TRP A 101 -0.78 16.05 19.25
C TRP A 101 -0.77 16.69 17.86
N GLY A 102 -0.67 18.03 17.78
CA GLY A 102 -0.71 18.73 16.51
C GLY A 102 0.43 18.36 15.56
N THR A 103 1.65 18.23 16.08
CA THR A 103 2.80 17.78 15.27
C THR A 103 2.69 16.30 14.91
N GLY A 104 2.22 15.46 15.82
CA GLY A 104 2.00 14.03 15.56
C GLY A 104 0.99 13.81 14.43
N ASP A 105 -0.18 14.43 14.55
CA ASP A 105 -1.28 14.33 13.59
C ASP A 105 -0.89 14.90 12.22
N PHE A 106 -0.25 16.07 12.20
CA PHE A 106 0.21 16.67 10.96
C PHE A 106 1.25 15.80 10.24
N THR A 107 2.27 15.35 10.97
CA THR A 107 3.34 14.53 10.38
C THR A 107 2.83 13.16 9.93
N PHE A 108 1.95 12.53 10.71
CA PHE A 108 1.36 11.24 10.35
C PHE A 108 0.42 11.37 9.14
N GLY A 109 -0.40 12.43 9.08
CA GLY A 109 -1.22 12.74 7.90
C GLY A 109 -0.39 12.92 6.63
N LEU A 110 0.77 13.61 6.72
CA LEU A 110 1.71 13.73 5.61
C LEU A 110 2.34 12.40 5.20
N VAL A 111 2.64 11.51 6.16
CA VAL A 111 3.14 10.16 5.88
C VAL A 111 2.10 9.36 5.11
N ILE A 112 0.82 9.41 5.52
CA ILE A 112 -0.27 8.75 4.80
C ILE A 112 -0.34 9.29 3.37
N GLU A 113 -0.37 10.62 3.19
CA GLU A 113 -0.57 11.24 1.88
C GLU A 113 0.61 11.02 0.91
N LEU A 114 1.84 11.21 1.38
CA LEU A 114 3.04 11.19 0.52
C LEU A 114 3.74 9.83 0.48
N GLN A 115 3.59 9.00 1.50
CA GLN A 115 4.41 7.80 1.73
C GLN A 115 3.62 6.65 2.39
N GLU A 116 2.45 6.34 1.86
CA GLU A 116 1.50 5.32 2.35
C GLU A 116 2.15 3.99 2.76
N ARG A 117 3.17 3.54 2.01
CA ARG A 117 3.92 2.30 2.30
C ARG A 117 4.52 2.24 3.72
N TYR A 118 4.78 3.38 4.35
CA TYR A 118 5.35 3.46 5.69
C TYR A 118 4.30 3.69 6.78
N MET A 119 3.02 3.87 6.44
CA MET A 119 1.95 4.16 7.39
C MET A 119 1.95 3.18 8.57
N MET A 120 1.90 1.87 8.29
CA MET A 120 1.85 0.83 9.32
C MET A 120 3.14 0.70 10.13
N THR A 121 4.27 1.14 9.59
CA THR A 121 5.58 1.13 10.28
C THR A 121 5.72 2.34 11.20
N VAL A 122 5.18 3.50 10.80
CA VAL A 122 5.25 4.76 11.56
C VAL A 122 4.14 4.85 12.61
N LEU A 123 3.01 4.17 12.41
CA LEU A 123 1.85 4.21 13.31
C LEU A 123 2.19 3.94 14.80
N PRO A 124 3.05 2.96 15.17
CA PRO A 124 3.45 2.78 16.57
C PRO A 124 4.25 3.96 17.14
N PHE A 125 5.10 4.59 16.34
CA PHE A 125 5.85 5.78 16.74
C PHE A 125 4.92 6.97 16.94
N TYR A 126 3.95 7.15 16.06
CA TYR A 126 2.89 8.15 16.21
C TYR A 126 2.13 7.94 17.53
N CYS A 127 1.66 6.72 17.81
CA CYS A 127 0.92 6.42 19.03
C CYS A 127 1.78 6.63 20.30
N ALA A 128 3.08 6.31 20.25
CA ALA A 128 4.00 6.59 21.34
C ALA A 128 4.22 8.09 21.54
N TRP A 129 4.39 8.84 20.45
CA TRP A 129 4.60 10.28 20.46
C TRP A 129 3.40 11.03 21.03
N THR A 130 2.20 10.79 20.51
CA THR A 130 0.97 11.47 20.96
C THR A 130 0.51 10.94 22.31
N GLY A 131 0.65 9.64 22.58
CA GLY A 131 0.27 9.03 23.85
C GLY A 131 1.18 9.45 25.01
N ILE A 132 2.49 9.17 24.92
CA ILE A 132 3.44 9.46 26.00
C ILE A 132 3.68 10.98 26.07
N GLY A 133 3.93 11.63 24.93
CA GLY A 133 4.19 13.07 24.89
C GLY A 133 2.98 13.90 25.33
N GLY A 134 1.78 13.55 24.87
CA GLY A 134 0.54 14.19 25.30
C GLY A 134 0.29 14.04 26.79
N SER A 135 0.34 12.80 27.31
CA SER A 135 0.08 12.51 28.73
C SER A 135 1.15 13.10 29.65
N ALA A 136 2.42 13.07 29.25
CA ALA A 136 3.50 13.70 30.01
C ALA A 136 3.29 15.22 30.08
N SER A 137 2.82 15.84 29.01
CA SER A 137 2.62 17.30 28.95
C SER A 137 1.42 17.75 29.79
N SER A 138 0.31 17.02 29.76
CA SER A 138 -0.88 17.32 30.57
C SER A 138 -0.65 17.11 32.07
N SER A 139 0.19 16.14 32.43
CA SER A 139 0.53 15.81 33.83
C SER A 139 1.76 16.54 34.40
N ASN A 140 2.30 17.52 33.66
CA ASN A 140 3.53 18.24 34.03
C ASN A 140 4.72 17.29 34.29
N LEU A 141 5.04 16.47 33.29
CA LEU A 141 6.02 15.36 33.35
C LEU A 141 5.68 14.32 34.43
N TYR A 142 4.42 13.91 34.51
CA TYR A 142 3.94 12.90 35.49
C TYR A 142 4.14 13.29 36.96
N ARG A 143 4.31 14.59 37.24
CA ARG A 143 4.32 15.10 38.62
C ARG A 143 2.93 15.12 39.23
N ASN A 144 1.90 15.27 38.39
CA ASN A 144 0.51 15.17 38.78
C ASN A 144 -0.06 13.80 38.34
N PRO A 145 -1.04 13.25 39.07
CA PRO A 145 -1.74 12.05 38.63
C PRO A 145 -2.39 12.29 37.27
N VAL A 146 -2.23 11.34 36.36
CA VAL A 146 -2.87 11.36 35.04
C VAL A 146 -4.35 11.03 35.23
N SER A 147 -5.22 11.94 34.85
CA SER A 147 -6.67 11.72 34.87
C SER A 147 -7.15 10.94 33.64
N GLU A 148 -8.27 10.23 33.76
CA GLU A 148 -8.79 9.33 32.71
C GLU A 148 -9.05 10.03 31.37
N ASP A 149 -9.43 11.30 31.42
CA ASP A 149 -9.67 12.17 30.26
C ASP A 149 -8.40 12.52 29.46
N GLN A 150 -7.21 12.30 30.03
CA GLN A 150 -5.93 12.57 29.38
C GLN A 150 -5.42 11.38 28.56
N PHE A 151 -6.05 10.21 28.69
CA PHE A 151 -5.70 9.05 27.88
C PHE A 151 -6.28 9.20 26.47
N GLY A 152 -5.39 9.27 25.47
CA GLY A 152 -5.77 9.24 24.06
C GLY A 152 -6.32 7.87 23.66
N TYR A 153 -7.62 7.62 23.92
CA TYR A 153 -8.28 6.34 23.63
C TYR A 153 -8.13 5.88 22.17
N SER A 154 -8.07 6.84 21.23
CA SER A 154 -7.79 6.58 19.81
C SER A 154 -6.46 5.86 19.59
N ASN A 155 -5.41 6.18 20.36
CA ASN A 155 -4.10 5.55 20.24
C ASN A 155 -4.14 4.06 20.58
N PHE A 156 -4.98 3.64 21.53
CA PHE A 156 -5.13 2.22 21.87
C PHE A 156 -5.75 1.44 20.70
N ILE A 157 -6.81 1.97 20.09
CA ILE A 157 -7.46 1.35 18.93
C ILE A 157 -6.48 1.26 17.75
N LEU A 158 -5.74 2.34 17.50
CA LEU A 158 -4.72 2.39 16.45
C LEU A 158 -3.57 1.42 16.71
N MET A 159 -3.12 1.29 17.96
CA MET A 159 -2.09 0.32 18.35
C MET A 159 -2.55 -1.13 18.19
N ILE A 160 -3.78 -1.44 18.61
CA ILE A 160 -4.37 -2.78 18.42
C ILE A 160 -4.43 -3.11 16.93
N THR A 161 -4.86 -2.15 16.11
CA THR A 161 -4.89 -2.29 14.65
C THR A 161 -3.49 -2.52 14.08
N ALA A 162 -2.50 -1.73 14.50
CA ALA A 162 -1.11 -1.90 14.10
C ALA A 162 -0.58 -3.30 14.44
N LEU A 163 -0.82 -3.76 15.67
CA LEU A 163 -0.43 -5.08 16.15
C LEU A 163 -1.11 -6.20 15.37
N TYR A 164 -2.41 -6.08 15.11
CA TYR A 164 -3.16 -7.03 14.30
C TYR A 164 -2.53 -7.21 12.92
N PHE A 165 -2.21 -6.11 12.22
CA PHE A 165 -1.59 -6.19 10.90
C PHE A 165 -0.15 -6.71 10.95
N HIS A 166 0.67 -6.29 11.92
CA HIS A 166 2.06 -6.75 12.03
C HIS A 166 2.15 -8.23 12.40
N ALA A 167 1.43 -8.64 13.44
CA ALA A 167 1.39 -10.03 13.88
C ALA A 167 0.69 -10.92 12.84
N GLY A 168 -0.43 -10.45 12.29
CA GLY A 168 -1.17 -11.12 11.23
C GLY A 168 -0.29 -11.35 10.00
N ARG A 169 0.42 -10.32 9.52
CA ARG A 169 1.35 -10.46 8.39
C ARG A 169 2.43 -11.51 8.68
N ARG A 170 3.06 -11.47 9.86
CA ARG A 170 4.08 -12.48 10.24
C ARG A 170 3.49 -13.88 10.28
N PHE A 171 2.29 -14.03 10.85
CA PHE A 171 1.60 -15.31 10.90
C PHE A 171 1.25 -15.84 9.50
N HIS A 172 0.71 -15.00 8.62
CA HIS A 172 0.40 -15.36 7.24
C HIS A 172 1.65 -15.73 6.44
N LEU A 173 2.74 -14.97 6.58
CA LEU A 173 4.03 -15.30 5.95
C LEU A 173 4.59 -16.61 6.49
N PHE A 174 4.50 -16.85 7.80
CA PHE A 174 4.92 -18.10 8.41
C PHE A 174 4.10 -19.28 7.86
N LYS A 175 2.77 -19.17 7.83
CA LYS A 175 1.86 -20.18 7.27
C LYS A 175 2.15 -20.45 5.80
N ALA A 176 2.34 -19.40 5.00
CA ALA A 176 2.71 -19.51 3.60
C ALA A 176 4.07 -20.21 3.42
N SER A 177 5.07 -19.84 4.23
CA SER A 177 6.40 -20.47 4.20
C SER A 177 6.34 -21.96 4.54
N ARG A 178 5.46 -22.36 5.46
CA ARG A 178 5.26 -23.76 5.83
C ARG A 178 4.66 -24.55 4.68
N ASN A 179 3.67 -23.99 3.96
CA ASN A 179 3.09 -24.63 2.79
C ASN A 179 4.13 -24.77 1.66
N ILE A 180 4.92 -23.73 1.41
CA ILE A 180 6.00 -23.76 0.42
C ILE A 180 7.04 -24.82 0.77
N LYS A 181 7.41 -24.99 2.05
CA LYS A 181 8.35 -26.05 2.47
C LYS A 181 7.85 -27.46 2.13
N ILE A 182 6.54 -27.71 2.24
CA ILE A 182 5.95 -29.01 1.89
C ILE A 182 6.06 -29.24 0.39
N GLU A 183 5.70 -28.24 -0.42
CA GLU A 183 5.84 -28.34 -1.88
C GLU A 183 7.28 -28.45 -2.33
N GLN A 184 8.20 -27.73 -1.68
CA GLN A 184 9.63 -27.82 -1.95
C GLN A 184 10.17 -29.24 -1.70
N ARG A 185 9.71 -29.91 -0.64
CA ARG A 185 10.07 -31.33 -0.40
C ARG A 185 9.56 -32.21 -1.53
N LYS A 186 8.28 -32.12 -1.89
CA LYS A 186 7.70 -32.89 -3.01
C LYS A 186 8.44 -32.65 -4.33
N TYR A 187 8.80 -31.40 -4.61
CA TYR A 187 9.58 -31.03 -5.78
C TYR A 187 10.96 -31.68 -5.75
N ASN A 188 11.66 -31.61 -4.62
CA ASN A 188 12.97 -32.23 -4.46
C ASN A 188 12.90 -33.77 -4.57
N ASP A 189 11.86 -34.39 -4.02
CA ASP A 189 11.65 -35.85 -4.12
C ASP A 189 11.42 -36.27 -5.58
N LEU A 190 10.57 -35.54 -6.31
CA LEU A 190 10.36 -35.73 -7.75
C LEU A 190 11.63 -35.49 -8.56
N TRP A 191 12.38 -34.44 -8.24
CA TRP A 191 13.64 -34.12 -8.90
C TRP A 191 14.68 -35.23 -8.70
N ASN A 192 14.81 -35.73 -7.47
CA ASN A 192 15.70 -36.83 -7.14
C ASN A 192 15.26 -38.14 -7.84
N SER A 193 13.95 -38.41 -7.90
CA SER A 193 13.40 -39.55 -8.63
C SER A 193 13.66 -39.46 -10.14
N LEU A 194 13.48 -38.28 -10.74
CA LEU A 194 13.81 -38.02 -12.15
C LEU A 194 15.29 -38.24 -12.42
N CYS A 195 16.17 -37.72 -11.56
CA CYS A 195 17.63 -37.89 -11.67
C CYS A 195 18.10 -39.32 -11.38
N SER A 196 17.31 -40.14 -10.69
CA SER A 196 17.65 -41.54 -10.43
C SER A 196 17.49 -42.44 -11.66
N ASN A 197 16.69 -42.01 -12.65
CA ASN A 197 16.58 -42.71 -13.92
C ASN A 197 17.72 -42.30 -14.86
N GLU A 198 18.47 -43.28 -15.35
CA GLU A 198 19.66 -43.07 -16.16
C GLU A 198 19.36 -42.37 -17.49
N GLU A 199 18.23 -42.70 -18.14
CA GLU A 199 17.81 -42.06 -19.40
C GLU A 199 17.55 -40.56 -19.21
N ASN A 200 16.86 -40.18 -18.14
CA ASN A 200 16.56 -38.80 -17.80
C ASN A 200 17.83 -38.03 -17.43
N ARG A 201 18.76 -38.69 -16.72
CA ARG A 201 20.06 -38.11 -16.37
C ARG A 201 20.89 -37.79 -17.62
N GLN A 202 20.91 -38.68 -18.59
CA GLN A 202 21.57 -38.47 -19.88
C GLN A 202 20.89 -37.36 -20.70
N ALA A 203 19.55 -37.30 -20.71
CA ALA A 203 18.82 -36.21 -21.35
C ALA A 203 19.13 -34.85 -20.72
N LEU A 204 19.18 -34.77 -19.38
CA LEU A 204 19.56 -33.57 -18.64
C LEU A 204 21.01 -33.14 -18.93
N GLN A 205 21.94 -34.09 -19.06
CA GLN A 205 23.32 -33.80 -19.46
C GLN A 205 23.39 -33.22 -20.88
N ARG A 206 22.67 -33.81 -21.85
CA ARG A 206 22.59 -33.26 -23.21
C ARG A 206 22.02 -31.84 -23.24
N ILE A 207 20.99 -31.57 -22.45
CA ILE A 207 20.43 -30.21 -22.30
C ILE A 207 21.48 -29.27 -21.71
N SER A 208 22.20 -29.70 -20.66
CA SER A 208 23.28 -28.91 -20.05
C SER A 208 24.39 -28.58 -21.04
N GLU A 209 24.79 -29.53 -21.89
CA GLU A 209 25.79 -29.34 -22.94
C GLU A 209 25.30 -28.36 -24.01
N LEU A 210 24.06 -28.50 -24.48
CA LEU A 210 23.43 -27.58 -25.43
C LEU A 210 23.31 -26.15 -24.87
N VAL A 211 23.00 -26.01 -23.58
CA VAL A 211 22.94 -24.72 -22.89
C VAL A 211 24.35 -24.13 -22.72
N ALA A 212 25.37 -24.94 -22.46
CA ALA A 212 26.76 -24.48 -22.35
C ALA A 212 27.35 -24.00 -23.69
N LEU A 213 26.91 -24.59 -24.80
CA LEU A 213 27.27 -24.15 -26.16
C LEU A 213 26.72 -22.75 -26.47
N HIS A 214 25.57 -22.40 -25.93
CA HIS A 214 25.05 -21.05 -25.99
C HIS A 214 25.73 -20.24 -24.89
N ARG A 215 26.45 -19.16 -25.24
CA ARG A 215 27.01 -18.21 -24.25
C ARG A 215 25.89 -17.45 -23.53
N VAL A 216 25.07 -18.16 -22.77
CA VAL A 216 24.22 -17.59 -21.75
C VAL A 216 25.17 -17.19 -20.63
N PRO A 217 25.18 -15.92 -20.18
CA PRO A 217 25.99 -15.56 -19.03
C PRO A 217 25.67 -16.53 -17.89
N ASN A 218 26.69 -17.27 -17.41
CA ASN A 218 26.59 -18.31 -16.37
C ASN A 218 26.00 -17.82 -15.03
N ARG A 219 25.79 -16.51 -14.92
CA ARG A 219 24.80 -15.95 -14.01
C ARG A 219 23.53 -15.67 -14.79
N VAL A 220 22.53 -16.53 -14.61
CA VAL A 220 21.19 -15.97 -14.39
C VAL A 220 21.39 -15.06 -13.18
N ILE A 221 21.59 -13.76 -13.43
CA ILE A 221 21.43 -12.75 -12.41
C ILE A 221 19.93 -12.75 -12.12
N GLN A 222 19.45 -13.78 -11.41
CA GLN A 222 18.51 -13.52 -10.35
C GLN A 222 19.28 -12.56 -9.47
N SER A 223 19.13 -11.28 -9.79
CA SER A 223 19.35 -10.19 -8.86
C SER A 223 18.38 -10.54 -7.73
N ARG A 224 18.85 -11.38 -6.81
CA ARG A 224 18.42 -11.39 -5.43
C ARG A 224 18.79 -9.98 -4.99
N VAL A 225 17.84 -9.06 -5.12
CA VAL A 225 18.00 -7.70 -4.61
C VAL A 225 18.19 -7.73 -3.08
N HIS A 226 17.99 -8.89 -2.43
CA HIS A 226 18.46 -9.14 -1.07
C HIS A 226 19.43 -10.30 -1.03
N ASP A 227 20.71 -9.95 -1.06
CA ASP A 227 21.78 -10.72 -0.42
C ASP A 227 21.37 -10.98 1.05
N PRO A 228 21.44 -12.21 1.60
CA PRO A 228 21.18 -12.45 3.02
C PRO A 228 22.16 -11.75 3.97
N SER A 229 23.27 -11.19 3.45
CA SER A 229 24.12 -10.23 4.18
C SER A 229 23.51 -8.83 4.28
N CYS A 230 22.50 -8.52 3.46
CA CYS A 230 21.63 -7.36 3.64
C CYS A 230 20.66 -7.71 4.77
N LEU A 231 21.00 -7.24 5.97
CA LEU A 231 20.14 -7.19 7.15
C LEU A 231 18.76 -6.65 6.78
N LEU A 232 17.86 -7.54 6.35
CA LEU A 232 16.42 -7.58 6.58
C LEU A 232 15.76 -6.19 6.75
N GLU A 233 16.04 -5.21 5.87
CA GLU A 233 15.72 -3.78 6.08
C GLU A 233 15.52 -3.46 7.57
N THR A 234 16.55 -3.79 8.35
CA THR A 234 16.50 -3.68 9.80
C THR A 234 16.50 -2.20 10.08
N TRP A 235 15.30 -1.65 10.22
CA TRP A 235 15.06 -0.30 10.71
C TRP A 235 15.81 0.72 9.87
N SER A 236 15.33 1.01 8.65
CA SER A 236 15.72 2.24 7.98
C SER A 236 15.42 3.39 8.93
N LEU A 237 16.47 3.99 9.48
CA LEU A 237 16.40 5.09 10.43
C LEU A 237 15.43 6.14 9.90
N PRO A 238 14.55 6.72 10.74
CA PRO A 238 13.57 7.74 10.34
C PRO A 238 14.16 9.02 9.74
N LEU A 239 15.46 9.09 9.45
CA LEU A 239 16.14 10.27 8.93
C LEU A 239 16.78 10.02 7.54
N ASP A 240 16.95 8.76 7.11
CA ASP A 240 17.56 8.46 5.81
C ASP A 240 16.65 8.86 4.62
N TRP A 241 15.35 8.97 4.85
CA TRP A 241 14.41 9.48 3.84
C TRP A 241 14.50 11.00 3.63
N MET A 242 14.94 11.77 4.64
CA MET A 242 15.14 13.22 4.48
C MET A 242 16.29 13.53 3.53
N LYS A 243 17.35 12.71 3.53
CA LYS A 243 18.48 12.87 2.60
C LYS A 243 18.13 12.62 1.13
N ARG A 244 17.07 11.85 0.84
CA ARG A 244 16.65 11.56 -0.55
C ARG A 244 15.75 12.65 -1.17
N ARG A 245 15.41 13.72 -0.44
CA ARG A 245 14.41 14.71 -0.87
C ARG A 245 14.95 15.84 -1.77
N ASN A 246 16.25 15.94 -2.03
CA ASN A 246 16.83 17.04 -2.80
C ASN A 246 16.69 16.96 -4.34
N SER A 247 15.87 16.07 -4.92
CA SER A 247 15.76 15.96 -6.39
C SER A 247 14.35 15.92 -6.99
N ARG A 248 13.30 16.27 -6.24
CA ARG A 248 11.95 16.35 -6.82
C ARG A 248 11.21 17.60 -6.36
N SER A 249 11.44 18.69 -7.09
CA SER A 249 10.58 19.87 -7.06
C SER A 249 9.20 19.48 -7.59
N ALA A 250 8.21 19.57 -6.69
CA ALA A 250 6.80 19.40 -7.01
C ALA A 250 6.24 20.75 -7.47
N LEU A 251 5.90 20.86 -8.76
CA LEU A 251 4.77 21.66 -9.24
C LEU A 251 4.54 21.33 -10.71
N SER A 252 3.51 20.55 -11.04
CA SER A 252 2.94 20.59 -12.39
C SER A 252 1.51 20.11 -12.40
N LYS A 253 0.68 20.98 -12.97
CA LYS A 253 -0.79 20.97 -13.04
C LYS A 253 -1.30 19.87 -13.98
N LYS A 254 -2.60 19.59 -13.82
CA LYS A 254 -3.55 18.98 -14.77
C LYS A 254 -3.01 18.79 -16.20
N GLY A 255 -3.08 17.58 -16.70
CA GLY A 255 -2.93 17.29 -18.12
C GLY A 255 -2.50 15.85 -18.35
N VAL A 256 -3.40 15.07 -18.95
CA VAL A 256 -3.15 13.97 -19.88
C VAL A 256 -1.91 13.14 -19.59
N TRP A 257 -2.11 11.93 -19.06
CA TRP A 257 -1.17 10.79 -19.06
C TRP A 257 0.26 11.20 -19.42
N LYS A 258 0.98 11.80 -18.46
CA LYS A 258 2.44 11.80 -18.54
C LYS A 258 2.83 10.34 -18.53
N MET A 259 3.16 9.78 -19.71
CA MET A 259 3.96 8.57 -19.81
C MET A 259 5.14 8.79 -18.88
N SER A 260 5.10 8.13 -17.72
CA SER A 260 6.22 8.14 -16.80
C SER A 260 7.42 7.65 -17.58
N GLN A 261 8.50 8.43 -17.60
CA GLN A 261 9.79 7.95 -18.11
C GLN A 261 10.31 6.74 -17.32
N ASP A 262 9.70 6.45 -16.17
CA ASP A 262 9.78 5.16 -15.51
C ASP A 262 8.89 4.16 -16.27
N THR A 263 9.51 3.40 -17.19
CA THR A 263 8.94 2.24 -17.90
C THR A 263 8.72 1.02 -16.99
N LYS A 264 9.00 1.16 -15.69
CA LYS A 264 8.90 0.05 -14.74
C LYS A 264 7.45 -0.17 -14.35
N VAL A 265 6.96 -1.37 -14.55
CA VAL A 265 5.65 -1.81 -14.03
C VAL A 265 5.77 -2.02 -12.53
N GLU A 266 5.05 -1.20 -11.75
CA GLU A 266 5.17 -1.19 -10.28
C GLU A 266 4.07 -2.01 -9.58
N SER A 267 2.94 -2.25 -10.25
CA SER A 267 1.79 -2.95 -9.68
C SER A 267 1.28 -4.06 -10.59
N LEU A 268 0.69 -5.08 -9.96
CA LEU A 268 0.11 -6.22 -10.67
C LEU A 268 -1.09 -5.77 -11.52
N ASP A 269 -1.91 -4.86 -11.00
CA ASP A 269 -3.07 -4.33 -11.73
C ASP A 269 -2.66 -3.60 -13.01
N GLN A 270 -1.58 -2.80 -12.95
CA GLN A 270 -1.01 -2.16 -14.13
C GLN A 270 -0.52 -3.19 -15.16
N LEU A 271 0.14 -4.26 -14.71
CA LEU A 271 0.61 -5.34 -15.59
C LEU A 271 -0.56 -6.04 -16.29
N TYR A 272 -1.64 -6.32 -15.56
CA TYR A 272 -2.82 -6.99 -16.11
C TYR A 272 -3.63 -6.09 -17.04
N ALA A 273 -3.75 -4.80 -16.72
CA ALA A 273 -4.35 -3.83 -17.64
C ALA A 273 -3.58 -3.81 -18.98
N GLN A 274 -2.24 -3.77 -18.92
CA GLN A 274 -1.40 -3.85 -20.13
C GLN A 274 -1.55 -5.19 -20.86
N ALA A 275 -1.63 -6.31 -20.13
CA ALA A 275 -1.77 -7.63 -20.71
C ALA A 275 -3.04 -7.78 -21.57
N VAL A 276 -4.17 -7.20 -21.13
CA VAL A 276 -5.43 -7.21 -21.90
C VAL A 276 -5.28 -6.52 -23.26
N PHE A 277 -4.54 -5.40 -23.33
CA PHE A 277 -4.29 -4.71 -24.60
C PHE A 277 -3.24 -5.42 -25.46
N VAL A 278 -2.23 -6.04 -24.84
CA VAL A 278 -1.14 -6.71 -25.54
C VAL A 278 -1.58 -8.08 -26.10
N GLU A 279 -2.48 -8.79 -25.45
CA GLU A 279 -2.95 -10.12 -25.86
C GLU A 279 -3.34 -10.23 -27.35
N PRO A 280 -4.24 -9.40 -27.91
CA PRO A 280 -4.63 -9.52 -29.32
C PRO A 280 -3.46 -9.23 -30.28
N ILE A 281 -2.60 -8.27 -29.95
CA ILE A 281 -1.43 -7.91 -30.75
C ILE A 281 -0.41 -9.05 -30.74
N PHE A 282 -0.16 -9.61 -29.56
CA PHE A 282 0.74 -10.74 -29.36
C PHE A 282 0.22 -11.98 -30.11
N ARG A 283 -1.08 -12.29 -30.01
CA ARG A 283 -1.71 -13.41 -30.72
C ARG A 283 -1.52 -13.29 -32.22
N LYS A 284 -1.78 -12.12 -32.81
CA LYS A 284 -1.56 -11.89 -34.24
C LYS A 284 -0.11 -12.14 -34.66
N LYS A 285 0.86 -11.63 -33.90
CA LYS A 285 2.29 -11.88 -34.20
C LYS A 285 2.66 -13.36 -34.12
N VAL A 286 2.11 -14.08 -33.14
CA VAL A 286 2.35 -15.52 -32.98
C VAL A 286 1.75 -16.31 -34.15
N GLN A 287 0.58 -15.91 -34.63
CA GLN A 287 -0.03 -16.46 -35.85
C GLN A 287 0.83 -16.20 -37.08
N ASP A 288 1.31 -14.96 -37.26
CA ASP A 288 2.19 -14.59 -38.36
C ASP A 288 3.49 -15.43 -38.34
N PHE A 289 4.08 -15.62 -37.16
CA PHE A 289 5.27 -16.47 -37.00
C PHE A 289 4.96 -17.94 -37.34
N ALA A 290 3.87 -18.50 -36.84
CA ALA A 290 3.48 -19.88 -37.15
C ALA A 290 3.21 -20.08 -38.64
N ALA A 291 2.56 -19.13 -39.32
CA ALA A 291 2.34 -19.16 -40.76
C ALA A 291 3.67 -19.18 -41.54
N ALA A 292 4.61 -18.32 -41.16
CA ALA A 292 5.90 -18.21 -41.84
C ALA A 292 6.81 -19.43 -41.63
N SER A 293 6.68 -20.10 -40.50
CA SER A 293 7.58 -21.19 -40.06
C SER A 293 6.98 -22.59 -40.18
N ARG A 294 5.76 -22.72 -40.71
CA ARG A 294 4.97 -23.97 -40.68
C ARG A 294 4.78 -24.51 -39.24
N GLY A 295 4.67 -23.62 -38.28
CA GLY A 295 4.42 -23.96 -36.88
C GLY A 295 2.98 -24.46 -36.65
N SER A 296 2.82 -25.31 -35.64
CA SER A 296 1.53 -25.85 -35.23
C SER A 296 1.14 -25.41 -33.81
N PHE A 297 -0.16 -25.41 -33.54
CA PHE A 297 -0.74 -25.09 -32.24
C PHE A 297 -1.48 -26.30 -31.68
N PRO A 298 -1.52 -26.48 -30.35
CA PRO A 298 -2.27 -27.57 -29.75
C PRO A 298 -3.77 -27.42 -30.04
N SER A 299 -4.42 -28.52 -30.39
CA SER A 299 -5.87 -28.62 -30.53
C SER A 299 -6.55 -28.64 -29.15
N SER A 300 -7.80 -28.16 -29.09
CA SER A 300 -8.68 -28.34 -27.96
C SER A 300 -9.21 -29.77 -27.85
N LEU A 301 -9.20 -30.50 -28.96
CA LEU A 301 -9.58 -31.91 -29.01
C LEU A 301 -8.35 -32.77 -28.71
N LEU A 302 -8.56 -33.81 -27.90
CA LEU A 302 -7.58 -34.87 -27.73
C LEU A 302 -7.76 -35.84 -28.89
N ALA A 303 -6.65 -36.28 -29.48
CA ALA A 303 -6.72 -37.37 -30.45
C ALA A 303 -7.27 -38.64 -29.78
N LEU A 304 -7.83 -39.53 -30.59
CA LEU A 304 -8.43 -40.82 -30.15
C LEU A 304 -7.46 -41.71 -29.34
N ASP A 305 -6.16 -41.47 -29.46
CA ASP A 305 -5.07 -42.15 -28.75
C ASP A 305 -4.62 -41.45 -27.46
N GLY A 306 -5.28 -40.34 -27.08
CA GLY A 306 -4.94 -39.52 -25.92
C GLY A 306 -3.74 -38.60 -26.13
N ARG A 307 -3.18 -38.51 -27.33
CA ARG A 307 -2.10 -37.57 -27.65
C ARG A 307 -2.65 -36.17 -27.96
N LEU A 308 -1.81 -35.17 -27.70
CA LEU A 308 -2.10 -33.78 -28.04
C LEU A 308 -2.00 -33.62 -29.56
N GLU A 309 -3.15 -33.54 -30.22
CA GLU A 309 -3.22 -33.21 -31.64
C GLU A 309 -2.77 -31.77 -31.86
N CYS A 310 -1.94 -31.54 -32.87
CA CYS A 310 -1.42 -30.22 -33.20
C CYS A 310 -1.90 -29.84 -34.60
N ILE A 311 -2.45 -28.64 -34.73
CA ILE A 311 -3.01 -28.11 -35.97
C ILE A 311 -1.99 -27.16 -36.58
N ILE A 312 -1.57 -27.43 -37.82
CA ILE A 312 -0.69 -26.52 -38.56
C ILE A 312 -1.46 -25.23 -38.82
N TRP A 313 -0.88 -24.09 -38.44
CA TRP A 313 -1.60 -22.82 -38.49
C TRP A 313 -2.02 -22.43 -39.92
N LYS A 314 -1.23 -22.81 -40.92
CA LYS A 314 -1.55 -22.55 -42.33
C LYS A 314 -2.85 -23.23 -42.76
N ASP A 315 -3.07 -24.48 -42.33
CA ASP A 315 -4.29 -25.23 -42.65
C ASP A 315 -5.50 -24.65 -41.91
N ALA A 316 -5.29 -24.20 -40.67
CA ALA A 316 -6.30 -23.47 -39.90
C ALA A 316 -6.67 -22.09 -40.48
N MET A 317 -5.82 -21.47 -41.31
CA MET A 317 -6.19 -20.25 -42.02
C MET A 317 -7.15 -20.51 -43.19
N GLU A 318 -7.14 -21.73 -43.74
CA GLU A 318 -7.99 -22.12 -44.88
C GLU A 318 -9.31 -22.76 -44.42
N ASP A 319 -9.31 -23.44 -43.25
CA ASP A 319 -10.52 -24.03 -42.64
C ASP A 319 -10.86 -23.38 -41.30
N GLU A 320 -12.01 -22.70 -41.27
CA GLU A 320 -12.53 -22.00 -40.10
C GLU A 320 -12.88 -22.96 -38.93
N ASN A 321 -13.19 -24.23 -39.23
CA ASN A 321 -13.43 -25.25 -38.20
C ASN A 321 -12.14 -25.62 -37.48
N LEU A 322 -11.02 -25.73 -38.21
CA LEU A 322 -9.70 -25.99 -37.62
C LEU A 322 -9.22 -24.78 -36.81
N ALA A 323 -9.49 -23.55 -37.27
CA ALA A 323 -9.18 -22.34 -36.52
C ALA A 323 -9.85 -22.29 -35.14
N GLN A 324 -11.12 -22.71 -35.05
CA GLN A 324 -11.86 -22.75 -33.79
C GLN A 324 -11.37 -23.83 -32.82
N GLN A 325 -10.76 -24.89 -33.35
CA GLN A 325 -10.18 -25.96 -32.54
C GLN A 325 -8.81 -25.61 -31.97
N VAL A 326 -8.19 -24.50 -32.39
CA VAL A 326 -6.90 -24.06 -31.84
C VAL A 326 -7.05 -23.65 -30.38
N ARG A 327 -6.29 -24.29 -29.50
CA ARG A 327 -6.25 -23.96 -28.08
C ARG A 327 -5.29 -22.81 -27.81
N TRP A 328 -5.86 -21.64 -27.55
CA TRP A 328 -5.11 -20.47 -27.09
C TRP A 328 -4.79 -20.58 -25.60
N ALA A 329 -3.59 -20.18 -25.22
CA ALA A 329 -3.22 -20.08 -23.82
C ALA A 329 -3.93 -18.86 -23.19
N PRO A 330 -4.67 -19.05 -22.07
CA PRO A 330 -5.33 -17.93 -21.41
C PRO A 330 -4.29 -17.04 -20.73
N ILE A 331 -4.66 -15.76 -20.53
CA ILE A 331 -3.93 -14.85 -19.65
C ILE A 331 -3.76 -15.55 -18.29
N LYS A 332 -2.54 -15.53 -17.76
CA LYS A 332 -2.23 -16.16 -16.46
C LYS A 332 -3.17 -15.61 -15.38
N SER A 333 -3.75 -16.46 -14.53
CA SER A 333 -4.57 -15.97 -13.41
C SER A 333 -3.75 -15.19 -12.38
N VAL A 334 -4.39 -14.20 -11.74
CA VAL A 334 -3.78 -13.33 -10.73
C VAL A 334 -3.16 -14.15 -9.59
N ASP A 335 -3.85 -15.17 -9.10
CA ASP A 335 -3.35 -16.04 -8.02
C ASP A 335 -2.05 -16.75 -8.40
N ARG A 336 -1.97 -17.27 -9.64
CA ARG A 336 -0.75 -17.93 -10.14
C ARG A 336 0.38 -16.94 -10.38
N ALA A 337 0.06 -15.70 -10.80
CA ALA A 337 1.04 -14.64 -10.92
C ALA A 337 1.62 -14.25 -9.56
N ILE A 338 0.76 -14.07 -8.54
CA ILE A 338 1.19 -13.80 -7.16
C ILE A 338 2.07 -14.93 -6.64
N GLU A 339 1.64 -16.19 -6.81
CA GLU A 339 2.40 -17.37 -6.40
C GLU A 339 3.81 -17.36 -7.01
N LYS A 340 3.91 -17.09 -8.33
CA LYS A 340 5.19 -17.04 -9.05
C LYS A 340 6.04 -15.84 -8.63
N LEU A 341 5.43 -14.68 -8.40
CA LEU A 341 6.13 -13.48 -7.91
C LEU A 341 6.75 -13.70 -6.54
N VAL A 342 6.00 -14.31 -5.62
CA VAL A 342 6.46 -14.64 -4.27
C VAL A 342 7.58 -15.68 -4.33
N ARG A 343 7.44 -16.72 -5.17
CA ARG A 343 8.40 -17.84 -5.25
C ARG A 343 9.69 -17.50 -6.01
N SER A 344 9.59 -16.77 -7.11
CA SER A 344 10.67 -16.68 -8.11
C SER A 344 11.21 -15.27 -8.33
N TYR A 345 10.44 -14.24 -7.99
CA TYR A 345 10.77 -12.85 -8.35
C TYR A 345 10.79 -11.89 -7.15
N ASN A 346 10.69 -12.39 -5.91
CA ASN A 346 10.69 -11.59 -4.68
C ASN A 346 9.69 -10.41 -4.74
N ASN A 347 8.50 -10.66 -5.27
CA ASN A 347 7.43 -9.66 -5.47
C ASN A 347 7.74 -8.52 -6.46
N ASP A 348 8.83 -8.59 -7.24
CA ASP A 348 9.13 -7.60 -8.28
C ASP A 348 8.28 -7.85 -9.53
N VAL A 349 7.17 -7.11 -9.65
CA VAL A 349 6.16 -7.28 -10.71
C VAL A 349 6.75 -7.09 -12.11
N SER A 350 7.73 -6.20 -12.27
CA SER A 350 8.36 -5.92 -13.57
C SER A 350 9.13 -7.10 -14.17
N ARG A 351 9.33 -8.19 -13.42
CA ARG A 351 10.03 -9.40 -13.88
C ARG A 351 9.07 -10.51 -14.37
N LEU A 352 7.76 -10.27 -14.31
CA LEU A 352 6.76 -11.25 -14.71
C LEU A 352 6.42 -11.09 -16.20
N PHE A 353 7.15 -11.80 -17.05
CA PHE A 353 7.02 -11.67 -18.51
C PHE A 353 6.03 -12.65 -19.16
N ASP A 354 5.56 -13.66 -18.43
CA ASP A 354 4.76 -14.75 -18.99
C ASP A 354 3.26 -14.61 -18.68
N VAL A 355 2.78 -13.38 -18.45
CA VAL A 355 1.35 -13.08 -18.23
C VAL A 355 0.54 -13.38 -19.49
N VAL A 356 0.99 -12.88 -20.64
CA VAL A 356 0.55 -13.26 -21.98
C VAL A 356 1.61 -14.19 -22.56
N ARG A 357 1.20 -15.36 -23.05
CA ARG A 357 2.11 -16.39 -23.55
C ARG A 357 1.38 -17.25 -24.58
N GLN A 358 2.13 -17.87 -25.49
CA GLN A 358 1.63 -18.89 -26.41
C GLN A 358 2.79 -19.82 -26.77
N CYS A 359 2.48 -21.08 -27.06
CA CYS A 359 3.45 -22.06 -27.55
C CYS A 359 3.24 -22.25 -29.06
N ILE A 360 4.34 -22.29 -29.83
CA ILE A 360 4.37 -22.75 -31.22
C ILE A 360 5.18 -24.05 -31.21
N VAL A 361 4.64 -25.10 -31.82
CA VAL A 361 5.30 -26.40 -31.93
C VAL A 361 5.85 -26.55 -33.36
N PHE A 362 7.02 -27.17 -33.47
CA PHE A 362 7.69 -27.44 -34.74
C PHE A 362 7.98 -28.94 -34.84
N GLU A 363 7.99 -29.47 -36.05
CA GLU A 363 8.47 -30.83 -36.36
C GLU A 363 9.94 -30.84 -36.75
#